data_AF-A0A962NAX6-F1
#
_entry.id   AF-A0A962NAX6-F1
#
_cell.length_a   1.000
_cell.length_b   1.000
_cell.length_c   1.000
_cell.angle_alpha   90.00
_cell.angle_beta   90.00
_cell.angle_gamma   90.00
#
_symmetry.space_group_name_H-M   'P 1'
#
loop_
_entity.id
_entity.type
_entity.pdbx_description
1 polymer ?
#
loop_
_entity_poly.entity_id
_entity_poly.type
_entity_poly.pdbx_seq_one_letter_code
_entity_poly.pdbx_strand_id
1 'polypeptide(L)'
;NNPTADMFSAKTSDLPKLFAGWGIEYDPAKVVADRRVALQVSVAQGRPPVRHPLILGLTREQMNQQDVVSAELDTVNLDTAGHFRLADGSALTLEPLLQSSNDAMLVDADRVRFLPDPSELMTDFTPSGENYVLAARVSGPLKTAFPDRSGEGHLAESSEPVQILLFGDVDMASNRLWVQVQNFFGQQIQNPFANNGDLLVNGIDNIAGSGALISVRGRGSSSRPFTVVQEMKRDADDQFRAKQQQLEEELRETERNLTELQQAKGADSAMILSGEQQAELLKFQQRRGEIRKELRAVQRSLDAGIESLGTTLKFINIALVPLLVIGVAIFYANVRSRRRRQAAAHVA
;
A
#
# COMPACT_ATOMS: atom_id res chain seq x y z
N ASN A 1 12.78 -2.23 -32.83
CA ASN A 1 12.31 -1.71 -31.53
C ASN A 1 12.77 -0.28 -31.38
N ASN A 2 11.84 0.67 -31.48
CA ASN A 2 12.13 2.08 -31.29
C ASN A 2 11.72 2.47 -29.86
N PRO A 3 12.66 2.61 -28.91
CA PRO A 3 12.34 2.76 -27.49
C PRO A 3 11.54 4.03 -27.18
N THR A 4 11.65 5.08 -28.00
CA THR A 4 10.78 6.26 -27.86
C THR A 4 9.35 5.98 -28.30
N ALA A 5 9.14 5.20 -29.37
CA ALA A 5 7.79 4.81 -29.78
C ALA A 5 7.12 3.88 -28.74
N ASP A 6 7.87 2.97 -28.13
CA ASP A 6 7.38 2.10 -27.04
C ASP A 6 7.07 2.90 -25.75
N MET A 7 7.74 4.04 -25.55
CA MET A 7 7.45 4.96 -24.45
C MET A 7 6.17 5.76 -24.66
N PHE A 8 5.64 5.88 -25.87
CA PHE A 8 4.37 6.56 -26.17
C PHE A 8 3.23 5.61 -26.56
N SER A 9 3.48 4.29 -26.69
CA SER A 9 2.43 3.33 -27.00
C SER A 9 1.46 3.17 -25.82
N ALA A 10 0.15 3.09 -26.08
CA ALA A 10 -0.82 2.82 -25.02
C ALA A 10 -0.53 1.43 -24.41
N LYS A 11 -0.23 1.38 -23.11
CA LYS A 11 -0.08 0.13 -22.34
C LYS A 11 -1.31 -0.10 -21.48
N THR A 12 -2.49 0.01 -22.10
CA THR A 12 -3.79 -0.11 -21.44
C THR A 12 -4.45 -1.42 -21.85
N SER A 13 -4.95 -2.18 -20.89
CA SER A 13 -5.81 -3.34 -21.13
C SER A 13 -7.25 -2.92 -20.88
N ASP A 14 -7.95 -2.50 -21.94
CA ASP A 14 -9.34 -2.02 -21.86
C ASP A 14 -10.27 -2.87 -22.74
N LEU A 15 -11.53 -2.97 -22.34
CA LEU A 15 -12.60 -3.71 -23.00
C LEU A 15 -13.81 -2.79 -23.27
N PRO A 16 -13.63 -1.65 -23.96
CA PRO A 16 -14.61 -0.56 -23.96
C PRO A 16 -15.96 -0.97 -24.55
N LYS A 17 -15.95 -1.82 -25.59
CA LYS A 17 -17.19 -2.33 -26.19
C LYS A 17 -17.97 -3.24 -25.24
N LEU A 18 -17.28 -4.11 -24.50
CA LEU A 18 -17.91 -5.00 -23.53
C LEU A 18 -18.45 -4.19 -22.36
N PHE A 19 -17.62 -3.32 -21.77
CA PHE A 19 -18.00 -2.48 -20.64
C PHE A 19 -19.17 -1.55 -20.96
N ALA A 20 -19.15 -0.88 -22.12
CA ALA A 20 -20.28 -0.07 -22.57
C ALA A 20 -21.57 -0.91 -22.77
N GLY A 21 -21.45 -2.10 -23.36
CA GLY A 21 -22.60 -3.00 -23.55
C GLY A 21 -23.19 -3.54 -22.24
N TRP A 22 -22.37 -3.66 -21.21
CA TRP A 22 -22.73 -4.22 -19.90
C TRP A 22 -23.05 -3.16 -18.85
N GLY A 23 -22.87 -1.87 -19.17
CA GLY A 23 -23.03 -0.79 -18.19
C GLY A 23 -22.01 -0.86 -17.06
N ILE A 24 -20.79 -1.32 -17.35
CA ILE A 24 -19.63 -1.22 -16.46
C ILE A 24 -18.84 0.01 -16.89
N GLU A 25 -18.49 0.85 -15.94
CA GLU A 25 -17.69 2.04 -16.20
C GLU A 25 -16.27 1.81 -15.68
N TYR A 26 -15.30 1.99 -16.58
CA TYR A 26 -13.88 1.89 -16.36
C TYR A 26 -13.21 3.01 -17.15
N ASP A 27 -12.36 3.80 -16.50
CA ASP A 27 -11.62 4.88 -17.16
C ASP A 27 -10.14 4.48 -17.28
N PRO A 28 -9.65 4.09 -18.47
CA PRO A 28 -8.26 3.71 -18.65
C PRO A 28 -7.27 4.87 -18.49
N ALA A 29 -7.75 6.13 -18.45
CA ALA A 29 -6.93 7.30 -18.21
C ALA A 29 -6.76 7.60 -16.71
N LYS A 30 -7.41 6.85 -15.81
CA LYS A 30 -7.36 7.10 -14.37
C LYS A 30 -6.89 5.87 -13.60
N VAL A 31 -5.99 6.08 -12.66
CA VAL A 31 -5.54 5.07 -11.69
C VAL A 31 -5.83 5.54 -10.27
N VAL A 32 -6.00 4.60 -9.35
CA VAL A 32 -6.30 4.89 -7.95
C VAL A 32 -4.99 5.06 -7.18
N ALA A 33 -4.83 6.22 -6.57
CA ALA A 33 -3.81 6.49 -5.58
C ALA A 33 -4.44 6.50 -4.19
N ASP A 34 -3.87 5.77 -3.24
CA ASP A 34 -4.39 5.66 -1.89
C ASP A 34 -3.26 5.78 -0.87
N ARG A 35 -3.32 6.86 -0.10
CA ARG A 35 -2.32 7.14 0.91
C ARG A 35 -2.40 6.15 2.06
N ARG A 36 -3.57 5.65 2.45
CA ARG A 36 -3.70 4.84 3.66
C ARG A 36 -3.02 3.49 3.51
N VAL A 37 -3.14 2.87 2.33
CA VAL A 37 -2.60 1.53 2.04
C VAL A 37 -1.34 1.54 1.17
N ALA A 38 -0.76 2.72 0.92
CA ALA A 38 0.48 2.86 0.16
C ALA A 38 1.65 2.07 0.79
N LEU A 39 2.34 1.27 -0.04
CA LEU A 39 3.56 0.54 0.32
C LEU A 39 4.79 1.45 0.28
N GLN A 40 5.81 1.08 1.06
CA GLN A 40 7.13 1.70 0.98
C GLN A 40 7.97 0.96 -0.07
N VAL A 41 8.53 1.72 -1.02
CA VAL A 41 9.37 1.17 -2.10
C VAL A 41 10.70 1.90 -2.18
N SER A 42 11.72 1.17 -2.63
CA SER A 42 13.04 1.74 -2.88
C SER A 42 13.14 2.19 -4.34
N VAL A 43 13.13 3.50 -4.58
CA VAL A 43 13.19 4.09 -5.92
C VAL A 43 14.62 4.18 -6.47
N ALA A 44 15.64 4.18 -5.60
CA ALA A 44 17.04 4.20 -6.00
C ALA A 44 17.93 3.57 -4.94
N GLN A 45 18.99 2.90 -5.38
CA GLN A 45 19.97 2.30 -4.48
C GLN A 45 20.63 3.37 -3.59
N GLY A 46 20.63 3.13 -2.27
CA GLY A 46 21.23 4.05 -1.29
C GLY A 46 20.34 5.23 -0.89
N ARG A 47 19.12 5.35 -1.41
CA ARG A 47 18.12 6.30 -0.89
C ARG A 47 17.18 5.60 0.11
N PRO A 48 16.64 6.34 1.10
CA PRO A 48 15.58 5.82 1.96
C PRO A 48 14.36 5.37 1.15
N PRO A 49 13.64 4.31 1.57
CA PRO A 49 12.36 3.95 0.97
C PRO A 49 11.37 5.11 1.05
N VAL A 50 10.58 5.27 0.00
CA VAL A 50 9.52 6.28 -0.08
C VAL A 50 8.16 5.60 -0.18
N ARG A 51 7.14 6.25 0.37
CA ARG A 51 5.78 5.74 0.33
C ARG A 51 5.14 6.05 -1.02
N HIS A 52 4.77 5.02 -1.77
CA HIS A 52 4.29 5.14 -3.15
C HIS A 52 2.77 4.96 -3.19
N PRO A 53 1.98 6.03 -3.42
CA PRO A 53 0.53 5.97 -3.25
C PRO A 53 -0.19 5.14 -4.33
N LEU A 54 0.48 4.75 -5.41
CA LEU A 54 -0.08 3.85 -6.44
C LEU A 54 0.28 2.37 -6.25
N ILE A 55 1.18 2.04 -5.31
CA ILE A 55 1.52 0.66 -5.00
C ILE A 55 0.81 0.34 -3.69
N LEU A 56 -0.28 -0.41 -3.80
CA LEU A 56 -1.27 -0.58 -2.75
C LEU A 56 -1.06 -1.91 -2.06
N GLY A 57 -0.90 -1.90 -0.74
CA GLY A 57 -0.88 -3.09 0.11
C GLY A 57 -2.21 -3.20 0.85
N LEU A 58 -3.20 -3.81 0.20
CA LEU A 58 -4.53 -3.97 0.76
C LEU A 58 -4.49 -4.99 1.89
N THR A 59 -5.20 -4.69 2.98
CA THR A 59 -5.38 -5.61 4.10
C THR A 59 -6.83 -6.07 4.17
N ARG A 60 -7.16 -6.93 5.13
CA ARG A 60 -8.54 -7.41 5.37
C ARG A 60 -9.60 -6.30 5.42
N GLU A 61 -9.23 -5.09 5.87
CA GLU A 61 -10.14 -3.94 5.92
C GLU A 61 -10.59 -3.47 4.52
N GLN A 62 -9.74 -3.67 3.51
CA GLN A 62 -10.01 -3.32 2.12
C GLN A 62 -10.58 -4.48 1.30
N MET A 63 -10.86 -5.63 1.94
CA MET A 63 -11.29 -6.86 1.28
C MET A 63 -12.63 -7.33 1.77
N ASN A 64 -13.45 -7.87 0.86
CA ASN A 64 -14.72 -8.47 1.24
C ASN A 64 -14.50 -9.78 2.01
N GLN A 65 -14.83 -9.77 3.30
CA GLN A 65 -14.68 -10.92 4.19
C GLN A 65 -15.83 -11.95 4.07
N GLN A 66 -16.82 -11.69 3.21
CA GLN A 66 -17.98 -12.55 2.98
C GLN A 66 -17.90 -13.29 1.64
N ASP A 67 -17.17 -12.75 0.66
CA ASP A 67 -16.93 -13.44 -0.61
C ASP A 67 -15.82 -14.48 -0.49
N VAL A 68 -16.11 -15.70 -0.92
CA VAL A 68 -15.20 -16.86 -0.86
C VAL A 68 -13.86 -16.64 -1.58
N VAL A 69 -13.80 -15.72 -2.55
CA VAL A 69 -12.57 -15.39 -3.28
C VAL A 69 -11.61 -14.57 -2.41
N SER A 70 -12.12 -13.71 -1.54
CA SER A 70 -11.33 -12.76 -0.74
C SER A 70 -11.38 -12.97 0.79
N ALA A 71 -12.28 -13.81 1.30
CA ALA A 71 -12.56 -13.90 2.73
C ALA A 71 -11.40 -14.38 3.61
N GLU A 72 -10.51 -15.21 3.07
CA GLU A 72 -9.39 -15.79 3.81
C GLU A 72 -8.03 -15.12 3.50
N LEU A 73 -8.04 -14.04 2.72
CA LEU A 73 -6.83 -13.32 2.36
C LEU A 73 -6.45 -12.31 3.45
N ASP A 74 -5.15 -12.17 3.72
CA ASP A 74 -4.65 -11.20 4.69
C ASP A 74 -4.01 -9.97 4.03
N THR A 75 -3.31 -10.15 2.91
CA THR A 75 -2.66 -9.05 2.18
C THR A 75 -2.68 -9.27 0.67
N VAL A 76 -3.07 -8.27 -0.11
CA VAL A 76 -3.03 -8.29 -1.58
C VAL A 76 -2.37 -7.01 -2.06
N ASN A 77 -1.38 -7.14 -2.94
CA ASN A 77 -0.65 -6.00 -3.46
C ASN A 77 -1.08 -5.67 -4.89
N LEU A 78 -1.35 -4.40 -5.17
CA LEU A 78 -1.66 -3.90 -6.52
C LEU A 78 -0.66 -2.81 -6.89
N ASP A 79 -0.44 -2.60 -8.18
CA ASP A 79 0.41 -1.55 -8.72
C ASP A 79 -0.30 -0.83 -9.86
N THR A 80 -0.60 0.46 -9.68
CA THR A 80 -1.31 1.29 -10.68
C THR A 80 -2.70 0.76 -11.06
N ALA A 81 -3.47 0.30 -10.08
CA ALA A 81 -4.81 -0.24 -10.30
C ALA A 81 -5.80 0.82 -10.81
N GLY A 82 -6.62 0.45 -11.79
CA GLY A 82 -7.84 1.17 -12.15
C GLY A 82 -9.01 0.86 -11.20
N HIS A 83 -10.17 1.42 -11.48
CA HIS A 83 -11.39 1.20 -10.69
C HIS A 83 -12.61 0.94 -11.56
N PHE A 84 -13.61 0.29 -10.98
CA PHE A 84 -14.89 -0.02 -11.63
C PHE A 84 -16.06 0.60 -10.87
N ARG A 85 -17.10 0.94 -11.62
CA ARG A 85 -18.44 1.22 -11.09
C ARG A 85 -19.48 0.73 -12.10
N LEU A 86 -20.73 0.65 -11.69
CA LEU A 86 -21.84 0.40 -12.62
C LEU A 86 -22.46 1.72 -13.06
N ALA A 87 -22.82 1.79 -14.32
CA ALA A 87 -23.63 2.88 -14.85
C ALA A 87 -25.00 2.91 -14.18
N ASP A 88 -25.57 4.11 -14.05
CA ASP A 88 -26.90 4.31 -13.47
C ASP A 88 -27.96 3.45 -14.18
N GLY A 89 -28.75 2.71 -13.39
CA GLY A 89 -29.80 1.83 -13.92
C GLY A 89 -29.31 0.51 -14.51
N SER A 90 -28.03 0.14 -14.32
CA SER A 90 -27.54 -1.19 -14.70
C SER A 90 -28.35 -2.29 -14.01
N ALA A 91 -28.68 -3.35 -14.77
CA ALA A 91 -29.34 -4.55 -14.25
C ALA A 91 -28.36 -5.51 -13.56
N LEU A 92 -27.06 -5.24 -13.65
CA LEU A 92 -26.02 -6.01 -12.99
C LEU A 92 -25.88 -5.57 -11.53
N THR A 93 -25.35 -6.48 -10.72
CA THR A 93 -24.89 -6.21 -9.35
C THR A 93 -23.38 -6.25 -9.35
N LEU A 94 -22.75 -5.26 -8.73
CA LEU A 94 -21.30 -5.20 -8.54
C LEU A 94 -21.03 -5.30 -7.04
N GLU A 95 -20.44 -6.44 -6.65
CA GLU A 95 -19.98 -6.70 -5.30
C GLU A 95 -18.46 -6.46 -5.26
N PRO A 96 -17.99 -5.46 -4.50
CA PRO A 96 -16.55 -5.21 -4.39
C PRO A 96 -15.85 -6.40 -3.70
N LEU A 97 -14.74 -6.86 -4.27
CA LEU A 97 -13.84 -7.82 -3.64
C LEU A 97 -12.66 -7.10 -2.98
N LEU A 98 -12.10 -6.12 -3.69
CA LEU A 98 -11.01 -5.26 -3.24
C LEU A 98 -11.45 -3.80 -3.42
N GLN A 99 -11.24 -2.98 -2.40
CA GLN A 99 -11.54 -1.55 -2.45
C GLN A 99 -10.36 -0.72 -1.95
N SER A 100 -10.24 0.50 -2.44
CA SER A 100 -9.39 1.49 -1.80
C SER A 100 -9.96 1.85 -0.43
N SER A 101 -9.16 2.56 0.33
CA SER A 101 -9.55 3.35 1.47
C SER A 101 -10.26 4.64 1.06
N ASN A 102 -10.80 5.38 2.03
CA ASN A 102 -11.38 6.70 1.82
C ASN A 102 -10.33 7.82 1.71
N ASP A 103 -9.06 7.53 1.99
CA ASP A 103 -7.91 8.43 1.78
C ASP A 103 -7.30 8.21 0.39
N ALA A 104 -8.19 8.12 -0.61
CA ALA A 104 -7.87 7.80 -2.00
C ALA A 104 -8.36 8.86 -2.98
N MET A 105 -7.67 8.96 -4.12
CA MET A 105 -8.02 9.84 -5.24
C MET A 105 -7.67 9.19 -6.58
N LEU A 106 -8.27 9.72 -7.65
CA LEU A 106 -7.91 9.35 -9.02
C LEU A 106 -6.75 10.21 -9.53
N VAL A 107 -5.80 9.58 -10.19
CA VAL A 107 -4.63 10.23 -10.81
C VAL A 107 -4.63 9.93 -12.31
N ASP A 108 -4.28 10.92 -13.13
CA ASP A 108 -4.12 10.73 -14.56
C ASP A 108 -2.99 9.74 -14.87
N ALA A 109 -3.29 8.70 -15.66
CA ALA A 109 -2.35 7.68 -16.06
C ALA A 109 -1.13 8.28 -16.81
N ASP A 110 -1.34 9.33 -17.59
CA ASP A 110 -0.25 10.05 -18.26
C ASP A 110 0.67 10.77 -17.26
N ARG A 111 0.12 11.36 -16.19
CA ARG A 111 0.94 11.95 -15.11
C ARG A 111 1.84 10.88 -14.51
N VAL A 112 1.30 9.70 -14.21
CA VAL A 112 2.06 8.58 -13.63
C VAL A 112 3.15 8.08 -14.58
N ARG A 113 2.84 7.92 -15.86
CA ARG A 113 3.77 7.41 -16.87
C ARG A 113 5.04 8.24 -16.99
N PHE A 114 4.92 9.56 -16.83
CA PHE A 114 6.04 10.50 -16.98
C PHE A 114 6.59 10.98 -15.63
N LEU A 115 6.13 10.43 -14.50
CA LEU A 115 6.57 10.85 -13.18
C LEU A 115 7.88 10.17 -12.77
N PRO A 116 8.99 10.91 -12.58
CA PRO A 116 10.25 10.32 -12.16
C PRO A 116 10.29 10.02 -10.66
N ASP A 117 9.63 10.85 -9.84
CA ASP A 117 9.62 10.75 -8.39
C ASP A 117 8.18 10.59 -7.85
N PRO A 118 7.83 9.42 -7.27
CA PRO A 118 6.48 9.16 -6.77
C PRO A 118 6.09 10.00 -5.56
N SER A 119 7.06 10.63 -4.87
CA SER A 119 6.76 11.55 -3.76
C SER A 119 5.98 12.78 -4.23
N GLU A 120 6.08 13.17 -5.49
CA GLU A 120 5.32 14.28 -6.08
C GLU A 120 3.82 14.02 -6.14
N LEU A 121 3.37 12.75 -6.13
CA LEU A 121 1.94 12.40 -6.06
C LEU A 121 1.32 12.79 -4.72
N MET A 122 2.14 13.03 -3.70
CA MET A 122 1.69 13.39 -2.36
C MET A 122 1.47 14.91 -2.20
N THR A 123 2.10 15.74 -3.04
CA THR A 123 2.10 17.21 -2.89
C THR A 123 0.70 17.81 -3.04
N ASP A 124 -0.06 17.35 -4.05
CA ASP A 124 -1.42 17.84 -4.33
C ASP A 124 -2.49 16.79 -3.98
N PHE A 125 -2.17 15.88 -3.05
CA PHE A 125 -3.05 14.76 -2.75
C PHE A 125 -4.30 15.24 -2.00
N THR A 126 -5.44 15.21 -2.69
CA THR A 126 -6.74 15.56 -2.13
C THR A 126 -7.64 14.32 -2.18
N PRO A 127 -7.88 13.66 -1.04
CA PRO A 127 -8.72 12.47 -1.01
C PRO A 127 -10.15 12.84 -1.39
N SER A 128 -10.76 11.99 -2.22
CA SER A 128 -12.16 12.11 -2.60
C SER A 128 -13.14 11.77 -1.47
N GLY A 129 -12.68 11.02 -0.46
CA GLY A 129 -13.53 10.45 0.58
C GLY A 129 -14.27 9.17 0.16
N GLU A 130 -14.13 8.76 -1.10
CA GLU A 130 -14.76 7.56 -1.66
C GLU A 130 -13.86 6.33 -1.58
N ASN A 131 -14.48 5.15 -1.50
CA ASN A 131 -13.81 3.87 -1.67
C ASN A 131 -13.96 3.42 -3.13
N TYR A 132 -12.86 3.42 -3.88
CA TYR A 132 -12.85 2.98 -5.27
C TYR A 132 -12.80 1.45 -5.34
N VAL A 133 -13.60 0.83 -6.20
CA VAL A 133 -13.61 -0.62 -6.37
C VAL A 133 -12.48 -1.05 -7.31
N LEU A 134 -11.47 -1.72 -6.75
CA LEU A 134 -10.25 -2.15 -7.44
C LEU A 134 -10.39 -3.54 -8.06
N ALA A 135 -11.21 -4.39 -7.45
CA ALA A 135 -11.65 -5.66 -8.02
C ALA A 135 -13.08 -5.96 -7.56
N ALA A 136 -13.86 -6.61 -8.42
CA ALA A 136 -15.28 -6.85 -8.15
C ALA A 136 -15.75 -8.18 -8.72
N ARG A 137 -16.79 -8.73 -8.08
CA ARG A 137 -17.68 -9.72 -8.67
C ARG A 137 -18.86 -8.98 -9.30
N VAL A 138 -19.11 -9.23 -10.57
CA VAL A 138 -20.27 -8.73 -11.29
C VAL A 138 -21.20 -9.89 -11.60
N SER A 139 -22.49 -9.74 -11.28
CA SER A 139 -23.49 -10.77 -11.50
C SER A 139 -24.83 -10.20 -11.96
N GLY A 140 -25.64 -11.04 -12.62
CA GLY A 140 -26.98 -10.66 -13.08
C GLY A 140 -27.24 -11.03 -14.54
N PRO A 141 -28.40 -10.63 -15.10
CA PRO A 141 -28.72 -10.85 -16.51
C PRO A 141 -27.80 -10.00 -17.39
N LEU A 142 -27.05 -10.65 -18.27
CA LEU A 142 -26.07 -10.01 -19.13
C LEU A 142 -26.58 -9.93 -20.56
N LYS A 143 -26.73 -8.71 -21.08
CA LYS A 143 -27.05 -8.48 -22.49
C LYS A 143 -25.79 -8.53 -23.35
N THR A 144 -25.94 -8.94 -24.60
CA THR A 144 -24.81 -8.97 -25.54
C THR A 144 -24.27 -7.57 -25.82
N ALA A 145 -22.94 -7.43 -25.79
CA ALA A 145 -22.25 -6.23 -26.27
C ALA A 145 -22.14 -6.15 -27.81
N PHE A 146 -22.70 -7.14 -28.52
CA PHE A 146 -22.65 -7.27 -29.97
C PHE A 146 -24.07 -7.52 -30.52
N PRO A 147 -24.99 -6.53 -30.43
CA PRO A 147 -26.39 -6.70 -30.84
C PRO A 147 -26.55 -7.03 -32.32
N ASP A 148 -25.60 -6.61 -33.17
CA ASP A 148 -25.64 -6.88 -34.62
C ASP A 148 -25.20 -8.30 -35.00
N ARG A 149 -24.68 -9.09 -34.04
CA ARG A 149 -24.23 -10.45 -34.32
C ARG A 149 -25.45 -11.39 -34.36
N SER A 150 -25.74 -11.94 -35.53
CA SER A 150 -26.74 -12.99 -35.71
C SER A 150 -26.08 -14.33 -36.06
N GLY A 151 -26.64 -15.44 -35.59
CA GLY A 151 -26.18 -16.80 -35.94
C GLY A 151 -26.56 -17.84 -34.91
N GLU A 152 -26.41 -19.12 -35.27
CA GLU A 152 -26.64 -20.23 -34.35
C GLU A 152 -25.71 -20.11 -33.13
N GLY A 153 -26.27 -20.24 -31.92
CA GLY A 153 -25.54 -20.10 -30.65
C GLY A 153 -25.33 -18.66 -30.15
N HIS A 154 -25.85 -17.63 -30.84
CA HIS A 154 -25.88 -16.27 -30.30
C HIS A 154 -26.97 -16.12 -29.23
N LEU A 155 -26.60 -15.61 -28.06
CA LEU A 155 -27.52 -15.22 -27.01
C LEU A 155 -27.60 -13.69 -26.95
N ALA A 156 -28.80 -13.14 -27.16
CA ALA A 156 -29.05 -11.70 -26.98
C ALA A 156 -28.96 -11.30 -25.50
N GLU A 157 -29.30 -12.24 -24.61
CA GLU A 157 -29.22 -12.13 -23.17
C GLU A 157 -28.82 -13.49 -22.58
N SER A 158 -28.08 -13.49 -21.48
CA SER A 158 -27.68 -14.70 -20.77
C SER A 158 -28.91 -15.50 -20.31
N SER A 159 -28.88 -16.83 -20.49
CA SER A 159 -29.97 -17.71 -20.03
C SER A 159 -30.06 -17.82 -18.50
N GLU A 160 -28.93 -17.63 -17.81
CA GLU A 160 -28.79 -17.63 -16.36
C GLU A 160 -27.95 -16.41 -15.94
N PRO A 161 -28.07 -15.92 -14.70
CA PRO A 161 -27.23 -14.84 -14.21
C PRO A 161 -25.73 -15.17 -14.36
N VAL A 162 -24.97 -14.28 -14.97
CA VAL A 162 -23.53 -14.46 -15.14
C VAL A 162 -22.78 -14.22 -13.83
N GLN A 163 -21.54 -14.70 -13.77
CA GLN A 163 -20.58 -14.39 -12.71
C GLN A 163 -19.27 -13.99 -13.38
N ILE A 164 -18.85 -12.75 -13.20
CA ILE A 164 -17.65 -12.17 -13.80
C ILE A 164 -16.78 -11.62 -12.68
N LEU A 165 -15.50 -11.99 -12.66
CA LEU A 165 -14.51 -11.33 -11.80
C LEU A 165 -13.75 -10.28 -12.61
N LEU A 166 -13.76 -9.05 -12.12
CA LEU A 166 -13.04 -7.91 -12.69
C LEU A 166 -11.88 -7.55 -11.78
N PHE A 167 -10.70 -7.34 -12.36
CA PHE A 167 -9.50 -6.88 -11.67
C PHE A 167 -8.95 -5.65 -12.38
N GLY A 168 -8.72 -4.58 -11.64
CA GLY A 168 -8.28 -3.28 -12.17
C GLY A 168 -6.78 -3.19 -12.42
N ASP A 169 -6.04 -4.26 -12.12
CA ASP A 169 -4.60 -4.37 -12.27
C ASP A 169 -4.24 -5.79 -12.74
N VAL A 170 -3.49 -5.90 -13.82
CA VAL A 170 -2.97 -7.19 -14.32
C VAL A 170 -1.65 -7.58 -13.67
N ASP A 171 -0.88 -6.60 -13.20
CA ASP A 171 0.41 -6.81 -12.56
C ASP A 171 0.28 -7.50 -11.20
N MET A 172 -0.92 -7.51 -10.60
CA MET A 172 -1.24 -8.32 -9.42
C MET A 172 -0.85 -9.80 -9.57
N ALA A 173 -0.81 -10.34 -10.80
CA ALA A 173 -0.39 -11.71 -11.09
C ALA A 173 1.14 -11.88 -11.15
N SER A 174 1.89 -10.79 -11.22
CA SER A 174 3.35 -10.81 -11.30
C SER A 174 3.97 -11.21 -9.96
N ASN A 175 4.95 -12.12 -10.02
CA ASN A 175 5.67 -12.60 -8.83
C ASN A 175 6.23 -11.45 -7.97
N ARG A 176 6.63 -10.34 -8.59
CA ARG A 176 7.21 -9.16 -7.91
C ARG A 176 6.31 -8.60 -6.80
N LEU A 177 4.99 -8.82 -6.88
CA LEU A 177 4.03 -8.29 -5.94
C LEU A 177 3.69 -9.24 -4.79
N TRP A 178 4.06 -10.52 -4.85
CA TRP A 178 3.60 -11.46 -3.83
C TRP A 178 4.52 -12.64 -3.51
N VAL A 179 5.52 -12.96 -4.33
CA VAL A 179 6.42 -14.07 -4.07
C VAL A 179 7.86 -13.77 -4.47
N GLN A 180 8.78 -13.95 -3.52
CA GLN A 180 10.20 -13.92 -3.81
C GLN A 180 10.67 -15.33 -4.19
N VAL A 181 11.21 -15.48 -5.40
CA VAL A 181 11.78 -16.74 -5.88
C VAL A 181 13.29 -16.69 -5.79
N GLN A 182 13.89 -17.59 -5.02
CA GLN A 182 15.35 -17.70 -4.86
C GLN A 182 15.84 -19.07 -5.34
N ASN A 183 16.94 -19.10 -6.08
CA ASN A 183 17.59 -20.34 -6.46
C ASN A 183 18.55 -20.79 -5.36
N PHE A 184 18.32 -21.96 -4.78
CA PHE A 184 19.17 -22.55 -3.76
C PHE A 184 19.53 -23.98 -4.18
N PHE A 185 20.82 -24.23 -4.44
CA PHE A 185 21.33 -25.52 -4.94
C PHE A 185 20.57 -26.09 -6.15
N GLY A 186 20.19 -25.23 -7.10
CA GLY A 186 19.44 -25.64 -8.31
C GLY A 186 17.94 -25.89 -8.08
N GLN A 187 17.44 -25.72 -6.85
CA GLN A 187 16.01 -25.73 -6.54
C GLN A 187 15.49 -24.30 -6.38
N GLN A 188 14.28 -24.04 -6.87
CA GLN A 188 13.59 -22.77 -6.64
C GLN A 188 12.84 -22.82 -5.31
N ILE A 189 13.23 -21.98 -4.37
CA ILE A 189 12.51 -21.73 -3.12
C ILE A 189 11.62 -20.51 -3.33
N GLN A 190 10.33 -20.68 -3.08
CA GLN A 190 9.33 -19.61 -3.15
C GLN A 190 9.00 -19.15 -1.73
N ASN A 191 9.19 -17.86 -1.45
CA ASN A 191 8.81 -17.24 -0.19
C ASN A 191 7.70 -16.21 -0.44
N PRO A 192 6.42 -16.59 -0.30
CA PRO A 192 5.31 -15.68 -0.48
C PRO A 192 5.23 -14.66 0.67
N PHE A 193 4.93 -13.42 0.33
CA PHE A 193 4.76 -12.32 1.29
C PHE A 193 3.39 -11.60 1.14
N ALA A 194 2.60 -11.97 0.14
CA ALA A 194 1.21 -11.55 -0.05
C ALA A 194 0.39 -12.69 -0.68
N ASN A 195 -0.94 -12.58 -0.62
CA ASN A 195 -1.91 -13.58 -1.04
C ASN A 195 -2.45 -13.36 -2.46
N ASN A 196 -1.72 -12.64 -3.34
CA ASN A 196 -2.18 -12.44 -4.72
C ASN A 196 -2.35 -13.75 -5.49
N GLY A 197 -1.42 -14.70 -5.28
CA GLY A 197 -1.54 -16.04 -5.87
C GLY A 197 -2.80 -16.77 -5.40
N ASP A 198 -3.08 -16.71 -4.10
CA ASP A 198 -4.29 -17.30 -3.50
C ASP A 198 -5.56 -16.65 -4.08
N LEU A 199 -5.59 -15.32 -4.21
CA LEU A 199 -6.71 -14.59 -4.81
C LEU A 199 -7.02 -15.06 -6.24
N LEU A 200 -5.98 -15.25 -7.06
CA LEU A 200 -6.14 -15.73 -8.44
C LEU A 200 -6.63 -17.17 -8.49
N VAL A 201 -6.04 -18.06 -7.68
CA VAL A 201 -6.46 -19.46 -7.61
C VAL A 201 -7.90 -19.57 -7.10
N ASN A 202 -8.25 -18.85 -6.03
CA ASN A 202 -9.60 -18.81 -5.51
C ASN A 202 -10.60 -18.29 -6.55
N GLY A 203 -10.24 -17.25 -7.30
CA GLY A 203 -11.08 -16.69 -8.37
C GLY A 203 -11.31 -17.69 -9.51
N ILE A 204 -10.26 -18.35 -9.98
CA ILE A 204 -10.35 -19.39 -11.02
C ILE A 204 -11.17 -20.57 -10.51
N ASP A 205 -10.89 -21.09 -9.33
CA ASP A 205 -11.62 -22.21 -8.73
C ASP A 205 -13.09 -21.87 -8.49
N ASN A 206 -13.40 -20.64 -8.09
CA ASN A 206 -14.77 -20.15 -7.89
C ASN A 206 -15.56 -20.07 -9.20
N ILE A 207 -14.95 -19.58 -10.29
CA ILE A 207 -15.60 -19.49 -11.60
C ILE A 207 -15.67 -20.87 -12.29
N ALA A 208 -14.61 -21.69 -12.16
CA ALA A 208 -14.52 -23.01 -12.79
C ALA A 208 -15.33 -24.08 -12.05
N GLY A 209 -15.58 -23.90 -10.75
CA GLY A 209 -16.42 -24.77 -9.94
C GLY A 209 -17.90 -24.64 -10.29
N SER A 210 -18.63 -25.75 -10.33
CA SER A 210 -20.10 -25.72 -10.32
C SER A 210 -20.55 -25.05 -9.02
N GLY A 211 -21.44 -24.05 -9.07
CA GLY A 211 -21.85 -23.16 -7.97
C GLY A 211 -22.39 -23.77 -6.67
N ALA A 212 -22.28 -25.10 -6.48
CA ALA A 212 -22.72 -25.85 -5.31
C ALA A 212 -21.60 -26.34 -4.36
N LEU A 213 -20.30 -26.15 -4.67
CA LEU A 213 -19.20 -26.79 -3.92
C LEU A 213 -18.13 -25.84 -3.34
N ILE A 214 -18.35 -24.53 -3.32
CA ILE A 214 -17.34 -23.54 -2.92
C ILE A 214 -17.49 -23.17 -1.44
N SER A 215 -17.47 -24.15 -0.55
CA SER A 215 -17.49 -23.90 0.91
C SER A 215 -16.38 -24.59 1.68
N VAL A 216 -15.43 -25.25 1.02
CA VAL A 216 -14.37 -26.00 1.70
C VAL A 216 -13.05 -25.97 0.93
N ARG A 217 -12.25 -24.93 1.16
CA ARG A 217 -10.76 -24.84 1.12
C ARG A 217 -10.40 -23.35 1.01
N GLY A 218 -9.34 -22.84 1.63
CA GLY A 218 -8.15 -23.51 2.12
C GLY A 218 -7.41 -22.64 3.14
N ARG A 219 -7.00 -23.30 4.23
CA ARG A 219 -6.22 -22.78 5.37
C ARG A 219 -5.37 -21.54 5.03
N GLY A 220 -5.93 -20.36 5.32
CA GLY A 220 -5.19 -19.11 5.30
C GLY A 220 -3.97 -19.17 6.23
N SER A 221 -2.81 -18.79 5.71
CA SER A 221 -1.66 -18.42 6.51
C SER A 221 -1.97 -17.09 7.21
N SER A 222 -2.39 -17.13 8.48
CA SER A 222 -2.66 -15.91 9.25
C SER A 222 -1.40 -15.03 9.34
N SER A 223 -1.37 -13.97 8.55
CA SER A 223 -0.47 -12.84 8.74
C SER A 223 -1.08 -11.92 9.80
N ARG A 224 -0.39 -11.75 10.92
CA ARG A 224 -0.74 -10.76 11.95
C ARG A 224 0.23 -9.59 11.83
N PRO A 225 0.00 -8.64 10.91
CA PRO A 225 0.84 -7.46 10.82
C PRO A 225 0.75 -6.66 12.12
N PHE A 226 1.84 -5.99 12.48
CA PHE A 226 1.86 -5.09 13.62
C PHE A 226 1.11 -3.78 13.25
N THR A 227 -0.22 -3.80 13.29
CA THR A 227 -1.07 -2.68 12.86
C THR A 227 -0.76 -1.38 13.60
N VAL A 228 -0.53 -1.45 14.92
CA VAL A 228 -0.09 -0.29 15.73
C VAL A 228 1.24 0.28 15.22
N VAL A 229 2.18 -0.57 14.80
CA VAL A 229 3.46 -0.12 14.24
C VAL A 229 3.25 0.47 12.84
N GLN A 230 2.35 -0.11 12.03
CA GLN A 230 2.03 0.43 10.71
C GLN A 230 1.37 1.81 10.80
N GLU A 231 0.44 2.00 11.74
CA GLU A 231 -0.18 3.30 12.02
C GLU A 231 0.85 4.31 12.51
N MET A 232 1.71 3.92 13.45
CA MET A 232 2.80 4.78 13.93
C MET A 232 3.77 5.17 12.80
N LYS A 233 4.10 4.24 11.89
CA LYS A 233 4.90 4.54 10.70
C LYS A 233 4.20 5.51 9.76
N ARG A 234 2.90 5.35 9.54
CA ARG A 234 2.10 6.26 8.70
C ARG A 234 2.11 7.67 9.29
N ASP A 235 1.79 7.80 10.57
CA ASP A 235 1.73 9.10 11.24
C ASP A 235 3.11 9.75 11.26
N ALA A 236 4.16 8.95 11.44
CA ALA A 236 5.54 9.40 11.34
C ALA A 236 5.90 9.90 9.93
N ASP A 237 5.53 9.16 8.89
CA ASP A 237 5.75 9.55 7.49
C ASP A 237 5.01 10.85 7.15
N ASP A 238 3.79 11.05 7.67
CA ASP A 238 3.02 12.28 7.48
C ASP A 238 3.68 13.49 8.17
N GLN A 239 4.12 13.34 9.41
CA GLN A 239 4.88 14.38 10.13
C GLN A 239 6.22 14.69 9.46
N PHE A 240 6.93 13.64 9.00
CA PHE A 240 8.19 13.77 8.27
C PHE A 240 8.01 14.63 7.03
N ARG A 241 7.00 14.31 6.21
CA ARG A 241 6.71 15.02 4.96
C ARG A 241 6.35 16.48 5.21
N ALA A 242 5.46 16.75 6.17
CA ALA A 242 5.11 18.13 6.52
C ALA A 242 6.34 18.95 6.94
N LYS A 243 7.23 18.36 7.74
CA LYS A 243 8.46 19.03 8.17
C LYS A 243 9.48 19.16 7.04
N GLN A 244 9.59 18.17 6.18
CA GLN A 244 10.45 18.21 4.99
C GLN A 244 10.03 19.34 4.06
N GLN A 245 8.74 19.44 3.73
CA GLN A 245 8.20 20.52 2.89
C GLN A 245 8.48 21.90 3.49
N GLN A 246 8.27 22.06 4.81
CA GLN A 246 8.59 23.31 5.50
C GLN A 246 10.08 23.69 5.36
N LEU A 247 10.97 22.73 5.56
CA LEU A 247 12.42 22.95 5.52
C LEU A 247 12.94 23.16 4.09
N GLU A 248 12.33 22.54 3.09
CA GLU A 248 12.62 22.77 1.67
C GLU A 248 12.15 24.15 1.22
N GLU A 249 10.98 24.60 1.67
CA GLU A 249 10.47 25.95 1.40
C GLU A 249 11.37 27.02 2.01
N GLU A 250 11.80 26.82 3.26
CA GLU A 250 12.77 27.71 3.92
C GLU A 250 14.11 27.73 3.17
N LEU A 251 14.58 26.59 2.68
CA LEU A 251 15.79 26.52 1.85
C LEU A 251 15.63 27.32 0.55
N ARG A 252 14.51 27.18 -0.15
CA ARG A 252 14.21 27.94 -1.38
C ARG A 252 14.15 29.43 -1.14
N GLU A 253 13.49 29.87 -0.07
CA GLU A 253 13.41 31.28 0.31
C GLU A 253 14.81 31.85 0.58
N THR A 254 15.63 31.08 1.30
CA THR A 254 17.01 31.49 1.59
C THR A 254 17.86 31.57 0.31
N GLU A 255 17.69 30.64 -0.64
CA GLU A 255 18.37 30.66 -1.95
C GLU A 255 17.92 31.83 -2.84
N ARG A 256 16.63 32.19 -2.78
CA ARG A 256 16.08 33.36 -3.47
C ARG A 256 16.68 34.66 -2.95
N ASN A 257 16.72 34.83 -1.62
CA ASN A 257 17.33 36.02 -0.98
C ASN A 257 18.80 36.20 -1.39
N LEU A 258 19.55 35.09 -1.51
CA LEU A 258 20.95 35.13 -1.98
C LEU A 258 21.04 35.63 -3.44
N THR A 259 20.15 35.14 -4.29
CA THR A 259 20.11 35.52 -5.71
C THR A 259 19.76 37.00 -5.87
N GLU A 260 18.80 37.51 -5.09
CA GLU A 260 18.42 38.93 -5.07
C GLU A 260 19.58 39.82 -4.58
N LEU A 261 20.30 39.41 -3.53
CA LEU A 261 21.49 40.10 -3.04
C LEU A 261 22.64 40.12 -4.08
N GLN A 262 22.71 39.13 -4.97
CA GLN A 262 23.69 39.08 -6.06
C GLN A 262 23.26 39.93 -7.28
N GLN A 263 21.96 39.94 -7.63
CA GLN A 263 21.41 40.71 -8.76
C GLN A 263 21.33 42.21 -8.49
N ALA A 264 21.22 42.64 -7.22
CA ALA A 264 21.28 44.05 -6.84
C ALA A 264 22.63 44.74 -7.17
N LYS A 265 23.64 44.00 -7.69
CA LYS A 265 24.85 44.57 -8.27
C LYS A 265 24.69 44.88 -9.76
N GLY A 266 24.88 46.15 -10.14
CA GLY A 266 25.22 46.54 -11.52
C GLY A 266 26.63 46.09 -11.92
N ALA A 267 26.87 45.95 -13.23
CA ALA A 267 28.05 45.32 -13.85
C ALA A 267 29.44 45.82 -13.39
N ASP A 268 29.55 46.98 -12.74
CA ASP A 268 30.83 47.61 -12.35
C ASP A 268 31.42 47.15 -11.00
N SER A 269 30.66 46.44 -10.15
CA SER A 269 31.12 46.00 -8.81
C SER A 269 31.39 44.49 -8.68
N ALA A 270 31.67 43.81 -9.80
CA ALA A 270 31.67 42.36 -9.90
C ALA A 270 32.81 41.62 -9.15
N MET A 271 33.90 42.30 -8.74
CA MET A 271 35.11 41.59 -8.28
C MET A 271 35.37 41.51 -6.77
N ILE A 272 34.63 42.22 -5.91
CA ILE A 272 34.84 42.16 -4.45
C ILE A 272 33.49 42.03 -3.73
N LEU A 273 33.29 40.93 -3.00
CA LEU A 273 32.17 40.77 -2.05
C LEU A 273 32.32 41.82 -0.95
N SER A 274 31.28 42.61 -0.65
CA SER A 274 31.35 43.52 0.51
C SER A 274 31.44 42.72 1.82
N GLY A 275 32.01 43.28 2.88
CA GLY A 275 32.13 42.59 4.18
C GLY A 275 30.77 42.15 4.77
N GLU A 276 29.72 42.92 4.51
CA GLU A 276 28.33 42.55 4.84
C GLU A 276 27.82 41.36 4.01
N GLN A 277 28.19 41.27 2.72
CA GLN A 277 27.82 40.13 1.87
C GLN A 277 28.51 38.83 2.30
N GLN A 278 29.78 38.87 2.71
CA GLN A 278 30.47 37.70 3.26
C GLN A 278 29.80 37.20 4.55
N ALA A 279 29.35 38.11 5.42
CA ALA A 279 28.65 37.76 6.65
C ALA A 279 27.29 37.09 6.38
N GLU A 280 26.52 37.60 5.41
CA GLU A 280 25.21 37.04 5.07
C GLU A 280 25.32 35.68 4.35
N LEU A 281 26.37 35.50 3.53
CA LEU A 281 26.66 34.22 2.88
C LEU A 281 27.13 33.15 3.89
N LEU A 282 27.84 33.55 4.95
CA LEU A 282 28.18 32.68 6.08
C LEU A 282 26.94 32.25 6.89
N LYS A 283 26.02 33.18 7.18
CA LYS A 283 24.73 32.84 7.81
C LYS A 283 23.94 31.86 6.96
N PHE A 284 23.90 32.06 5.64
CA PHE A 284 23.26 31.12 4.71
C PHE A 284 23.86 29.71 4.83
N GLN A 285 25.19 29.60 4.78
CA GLN A 285 25.87 28.31 4.88
C GLN A 285 25.58 27.62 6.21
N GLN A 286 25.52 28.38 7.31
CA GLN A 286 25.13 27.87 8.63
C GLN A 286 23.68 27.39 8.63
N ARG A 287 22.73 28.21 8.17
CA ARG A 287 21.30 27.84 8.16
C ARG A 287 21.04 26.60 7.31
N ARG A 288 21.65 26.50 6.13
CA ARG A 288 21.56 25.28 5.30
C ARG A 288 22.12 24.04 6.02
N GLY A 289 23.18 24.20 6.80
CA GLY A 289 23.74 23.14 7.64
C GLY A 289 22.80 22.72 8.77
N GLU A 290 22.17 23.68 9.43
CA GLU A 290 21.15 23.47 10.46
C GLU A 290 19.93 22.75 9.90
N ILE A 291 19.37 23.21 8.78
CA ILE A 291 18.23 22.58 8.10
C ILE A 291 18.50 21.10 7.79
N ARG A 292 19.70 20.77 7.28
CA ARG A 292 20.10 19.37 7.03
C ARG A 292 20.22 18.56 8.32
N LYS A 293 20.65 19.18 9.41
CA LYS A 293 20.75 18.52 10.73
C LYS A 293 19.36 18.30 11.33
N GLU A 294 18.46 19.27 11.18
CA GLU A 294 17.05 19.17 11.57
C GLU A 294 16.36 18.03 10.80
N LEU A 295 16.51 17.95 9.48
CA LEU A 295 15.99 16.82 8.67
C LEU A 295 16.42 15.45 9.23
N ARG A 296 17.71 15.27 9.56
CA ARG A 296 18.22 14.02 10.14
C ARG A 296 17.74 13.78 11.57
N ALA A 297 17.53 14.85 12.35
CA ALA A 297 17.01 14.73 13.70
C ALA A 297 15.53 14.32 13.69
N VAL A 298 14.75 14.88 12.77
CA VAL A 298 13.35 14.51 12.55
C VAL A 298 13.26 13.03 12.17
N GLN A 299 14.04 12.55 11.20
CA GLN A 299 14.10 11.12 10.85
C GLN A 299 14.32 10.23 12.08
N ARG A 300 15.33 10.54 12.91
CA ARG A 300 15.63 9.76 14.11
C ARG A 300 14.55 9.86 15.19
N SER A 301 13.90 11.01 15.33
CA SER A 301 12.86 11.22 16.35
C SER A 301 11.60 10.40 16.07
N LEU A 302 11.33 10.13 14.79
CA LEU A 302 10.16 9.40 14.33
C LEU A 302 10.30 7.89 14.56
N ASP A 303 11.52 7.35 14.47
CA ASP A 303 11.81 5.95 14.83
C ASP A 303 11.73 5.70 16.34
N ALA A 304 11.93 6.73 17.18
CA ALA A 304 11.98 6.59 18.64
C ALA A 304 10.68 6.05 19.25
N GLY A 305 9.52 6.38 18.65
CA GLY A 305 8.23 5.83 19.08
C GLY A 305 8.17 4.32 18.91
N ILE A 306 8.59 3.83 17.73
CA ILE A 306 8.59 2.40 17.40
C ILE A 306 9.60 1.67 18.27
N GLU A 307 10.78 2.25 18.50
CA GLU A 307 11.79 1.69 19.39
C GLU A 307 11.32 1.60 20.84
N SER A 308 10.59 2.59 21.34
CA SER A 308 10.06 2.58 22.71
C SER A 308 9.03 1.46 22.89
N LEU A 309 8.08 1.33 21.96
CA LEU A 309 7.09 0.25 21.94
C LEU A 309 7.78 -1.12 21.85
N GLY A 310 8.76 -1.24 20.95
CA GLY A 310 9.57 -2.44 20.81
C GLY A 310 10.33 -2.79 22.09
N THR A 311 10.87 -1.80 22.80
CA THR A 311 11.59 -1.99 24.06
C THR A 311 10.65 -2.43 25.19
N THR A 312 9.47 -1.82 25.30
CA THR A 312 8.44 -2.23 26.26
C THR A 312 7.97 -3.66 26.00
N LEU A 313 7.71 -4.03 24.74
CA LEU A 313 7.32 -5.39 24.37
C LEU A 313 8.42 -6.41 24.64
N LYS A 314 9.69 -6.06 24.36
CA LYS A 314 10.85 -6.89 24.72
C LYS A 314 10.95 -7.07 26.24
N PHE A 315 10.79 -6.02 27.04
CA PHE A 315 10.83 -6.12 28.49
C PHE A 315 9.72 -7.03 29.04
N ILE A 316 8.49 -6.87 28.55
CA ILE A 316 7.35 -7.72 28.95
C ILE A 316 7.65 -9.19 28.61
N ASN A 317 8.09 -9.48 27.39
CA ASN A 317 8.26 -10.87 26.94
C ASN A 317 9.54 -11.54 27.48
N ILE A 318 10.64 -10.80 27.63
CA ILE A 318 11.95 -11.36 28.04
C ILE A 318 12.13 -11.34 29.56
N ALA A 319 11.63 -10.33 30.26
CA ALA A 319 11.82 -10.20 31.71
C ALA A 319 10.54 -10.54 32.49
N LEU A 320 9.42 -9.87 32.18
CA LEU A 320 8.21 -9.96 33.02
C LEU A 320 7.57 -11.35 32.98
N VAL A 321 7.34 -11.92 31.79
CA VAL A 321 6.66 -13.21 31.64
C VAL A 321 7.45 -14.35 32.30
N PRO A 322 8.77 -14.52 32.07
CA PRO A 322 9.56 -15.54 32.79
C PRO A 322 9.54 -15.35 34.31
N LEU A 323 9.64 -14.11 34.80
CA LEU A 323 9.57 -13.82 36.24
C LEU A 323 8.22 -14.22 36.85
N LEU A 324 7.11 -13.95 36.16
CA LEU A 324 5.77 -14.37 36.60
C LEU A 324 5.66 -15.89 36.66
N VAL A 325 6.16 -16.61 35.65
CA VAL A 325 6.17 -18.09 35.63
C VAL A 325 6.98 -18.65 36.80
N ILE A 326 8.17 -18.10 37.06
CA ILE A 326 9.00 -18.47 38.21
C ILE A 326 8.26 -18.19 39.53
N GLY A 327 7.62 -17.02 39.65
CA GLY A 327 6.83 -16.65 40.82
C GLY A 327 5.69 -17.62 41.11
N VAL A 328 4.93 -18.01 40.08
CA VAL A 328 3.85 -19.01 40.18
C VAL A 328 4.40 -20.38 40.57
N ALA A 329 5.53 -20.80 40.00
CA ALA A 329 6.16 -22.07 40.33
C ALA A 329 6.63 -22.12 41.81
N ILE A 330 7.25 -21.04 42.31
CA ILE A 330 7.67 -20.91 43.72
C ILE A 330 6.46 -20.91 44.65
N PHE A 331 5.39 -20.19 44.28
CA PHE A 331 4.15 -20.16 45.05
C PHE A 331 3.54 -21.56 45.17
N TYR A 332 3.42 -22.28 44.05
CA TYR A 332 2.89 -23.64 44.03
C TYR A 332 3.75 -24.62 44.87
N ALA A 333 5.08 -24.53 44.76
CA ALA A 333 6.00 -25.34 45.54
C ALA A 333 5.83 -25.09 47.06
N ASN A 334 5.65 -23.84 47.47
CA ASN A 334 5.41 -23.49 48.88
C ASN A 334 4.07 -24.00 49.41
N VAL A 335 2.98 -23.87 48.63
CA VAL A 335 1.67 -24.40 49.03
C VAL A 335 1.72 -25.93 49.17
N ARG A 336 2.39 -26.61 48.24
CA ARG A 336 2.57 -28.07 48.28
C ARG A 336 3.41 -28.53 49.46
N SER A 337 4.49 -27.82 49.79
CA SER A 337 5.35 -28.19 50.93
C SER A 337 4.62 -28.01 52.27
N ARG A 338 3.83 -26.93 52.41
CA ARG A 338 3.00 -26.69 53.61
C ARG A 338 1.95 -27.79 53.81
N ARG A 339 1.24 -28.17 52.74
CA ARG A 339 0.26 -29.28 52.80
C ARG A 339 0.92 -30.61 53.18
N ARG A 340 2.11 -30.91 52.66
CA ARG A 340 2.88 -32.13 53.01
C ARG A 340 3.33 -32.14 54.48
N ARG A 341 3.80 -30.99 55.00
CA ARG A 341 4.19 -30.87 56.41
C ARG A 341 3.00 -31.03 57.36
N GLN A 342 1.84 -30.47 57.00
CA GLN A 342 0.59 -30.67 57.76
C GLN A 342 0.12 -32.13 57.74
N ALA A 343 0.24 -32.83 56.61
CA ALA A 343 -0.09 -34.25 56.53
C ALA A 343 0.89 -35.12 57.34
N ALA A 344 2.19 -34.81 57.34
CA ALA A 344 3.18 -35.54 58.14
C ALA A 344 3.02 -35.31 59.66
N ALA A 345 2.59 -34.12 60.08
CA ALA A 345 2.32 -33.79 61.48
C ALA A 345 1.03 -34.43 62.04
N HIS A 346 0.19 -35.02 61.18
CA HIS A 346 -1.02 -35.75 61.59
C HIS A 346 -0.80 -37.28 61.69
N VAL A 347 0.35 -37.77 61.23
CA VAL A 347 0.70 -39.20 61.16
C VAL A 347 1.77 -39.59 62.21
N ALA A 348 2.39 -38.60 62.87
CA ALA A 348 3.22 -38.78 64.06
C ALA A 348 2.40 -38.41 65.31
#